data_AF-A0A957J2B6-F1
#
_entry.id   AF-A0A957J2B6-F1
#
_cell.length_a   1.000
_cell.length_b   1.000
_cell.length_c   1.000
_cell.angle_alpha   90.00
_cell.angle_beta   90.00
_cell.angle_gamma   90.00
#
_symmetry.space_group_name_H-M   'P 1'
#
loop_
_entity.id
_entity.type
_entity.pdbx_description
1 polymer ?
#
loop_
_entity_poly.entity_id
_entity_poly.type
_entity_poly.pdbx_seq_one_letter_code
_entity_poly.pdbx_strand_id
1 'polypeptide(L)'
;MPLAFSELADEGVYPHKANYVYIAHPPDADYYIDISDVVDVKIEALRQHKSQLGDWDPTERIKMWSATTGKKVGFAHAESYRRVTLKPVEQNKEES
;
A
#
# COMPACT_ATOMS: atom_id res chain seq x y z
N MET A 1 -17.06 -1.58 24.74
CA MET A 1 -15.75 -2.10 25.23
C MET A 1 -14.92 -2.49 24.02
N PRO A 2 -13.62 -2.16 23.97
CA PRO A 2 -12.75 -2.64 22.91
C PRO A 2 -12.67 -4.17 22.93
N LEU A 3 -12.64 -4.81 21.75
CA LEU A 3 -12.42 -6.26 21.60
C LEU A 3 -10.92 -6.55 21.80
N ALA A 4 -10.46 -6.47 23.04
CA ALA A 4 -9.08 -6.71 23.40
C ALA A 4 -9.01 -7.62 24.63
N PHE A 5 -8.04 -8.53 24.60
CA PHE A 5 -7.68 -9.40 25.70
C PHE A 5 -7.07 -8.57 26.84
N SER A 6 -7.65 -8.65 28.03
CA SER A 6 -7.23 -7.82 29.17
C SER A 6 -5.80 -8.10 29.62
N GLU A 7 -5.35 -9.34 29.49
CA GLU A 7 -4.00 -9.81 29.84
C GLU A 7 -2.89 -9.15 29.01
N LEU A 8 -3.20 -8.64 27.81
CA LEU A 8 -2.22 -7.90 26.99
C LEU A 8 -1.83 -6.55 27.62
N ALA A 9 -2.69 -6.00 28.49
CA ALA A 9 -2.37 -4.76 29.20
C ALA A 9 -1.25 -4.97 30.23
N ASP A 10 -1.10 -6.18 30.77
CA ASP A 10 -0.01 -6.53 31.69
C ASP A 10 1.36 -6.54 30.97
N GLU A 11 1.35 -6.75 29.65
CA GLU A 11 2.51 -6.64 28.75
C GLU A 11 2.70 -5.23 28.17
N GLY A 12 1.89 -4.25 28.58
CA GLY A 12 1.93 -2.88 28.07
C GLY A 12 1.32 -2.70 26.68
N VAL A 13 0.58 -3.69 26.17
CA VAL A 13 -0.08 -3.64 24.87
C VAL A 13 -1.54 -3.19 25.06
N TYR A 14 -1.80 -1.94 24.71
CA TYR A 14 -3.12 -1.33 24.86
C TYR A 14 -3.96 -1.40 23.57
N PRO A 15 -5.31 -1.39 23.67
CA PRO A 15 -6.18 -1.46 22.50
C PRO A 15 -5.94 -0.29 21.54
N HIS A 16 -5.63 -0.61 20.29
CA HIS A 16 -5.56 0.35 19.20
C HIS A 16 -6.69 0.09 18.19
N LYS A 17 -7.39 1.14 17.77
CA LYS A 17 -8.42 1.06 16.73
C LYS A 17 -7.96 1.82 15.49
N ALA A 18 -7.59 1.08 14.45
CA ALA A 18 -7.25 1.65 13.15
C ALA A 18 -8.43 2.43 12.55
N ASN A 19 -8.12 3.53 11.86
CA ASN A 19 -9.14 4.35 11.19
C ASN A 19 -9.55 3.78 9.82
N TYR A 20 -8.62 3.13 9.13
CA TYR A 20 -8.83 2.53 7.81
C TYR A 20 -7.82 1.41 7.55
N VAL A 21 -8.11 0.58 6.55
CA VAL A 21 -7.25 -0.50 6.08
C VAL A 21 -7.13 -0.40 4.56
N TYR A 22 -5.90 -0.52 4.06
CA TYR A 22 -5.61 -0.72 2.64
C TYR A 22 -5.36 -2.20 2.38
N ILE A 23 -6.11 -2.78 1.45
CA ILE A 23 -5.90 -4.15 0.99
C ILE A 23 -5.19 -4.07 -0.36
N ALA A 24 -3.98 -4.62 -0.45
CA ALA A 24 -3.16 -4.61 -1.66
C ALA A 24 -3.59 -5.71 -2.64
N HIS A 25 -3.42 -5.45 -3.94
CA HIS A 25 -3.76 -6.38 -5.04
C HIS A 25 -5.19 -6.96 -5.03
N PRO A 26 -6.24 -6.19 -4.69
CA PRO A 26 -7.60 -6.71 -4.75
C PRO A 26 -8.08 -6.82 -6.20
N PRO A 27 -8.99 -7.76 -6.52
CA PRO A 27 -9.63 -7.81 -7.83
C PRO A 27 -10.51 -6.58 -8.10
N ASP A 28 -11.03 -5.93 -7.06
CA ASP A 28 -11.93 -4.77 -7.10
C ASP A 28 -11.35 -3.55 -6.36
N ALA A 29 -10.17 -3.10 -6.79
CA ALA A 29 -9.54 -1.89 -6.28
C ALA A 29 -10.43 -0.65 -6.49
N ASP A 30 -10.53 0.18 -5.45
CA ASP A 30 -11.27 1.45 -5.43
C ASP A 30 -10.39 2.65 -5.05
N TYR A 31 -9.11 2.42 -4.77
CA TYR A 31 -8.16 3.43 -4.35
C TYR A 31 -6.82 3.27 -5.07
N TYR A 32 -6.24 4.38 -5.51
CA TYR A 32 -5.01 4.39 -6.30
C TYR A 32 -4.05 5.45 -5.77
N ILE A 33 -2.77 5.09 -5.71
CA ILE A 33 -1.69 5.98 -5.28
C ILE A 33 -0.73 6.14 -6.45
N ASP A 34 -0.45 7.39 -6.82
CA ASP A 34 0.59 7.71 -7.79
C ASP A 34 1.96 7.32 -7.21
N ILE A 35 2.70 6.50 -7.95
CA ILE A 35 4.05 6.07 -7.60
C ILE A 35 5.06 6.44 -8.70
N SER A 36 4.71 7.34 -9.61
CA SER A 36 5.54 7.75 -10.73
C SER A 36 6.94 8.20 -10.30
N ASP A 37 7.03 8.94 -9.19
CA ASP A 37 8.30 9.47 -8.68
C ASP A 37 9.13 8.42 -7.92
N VAL A 38 8.55 7.28 -7.55
CA VAL A 38 9.18 6.28 -6.67
C VAL A 38 9.18 4.85 -7.23
N VAL A 39 8.73 4.66 -8.47
CA VAL A 39 8.67 3.32 -9.10
C VAL A 39 10.05 2.65 -9.17
N ASP A 40 11.11 3.41 -9.40
CA ASP A 40 12.48 2.89 -9.45
C ASP A 40 12.98 2.48 -8.06
N VAL A 41 12.58 3.19 -6.99
CA VAL A 41 12.88 2.81 -5.60
C VAL A 41 12.22 1.48 -5.25
N LYS A 42 10.97 1.28 -5.66
CA LYS A 42 10.25 0.01 -5.50
C LYS A 42 10.98 -1.15 -6.19
N ILE A 43 11.48 -0.93 -7.40
CA ILE A 43 12.23 -1.95 -8.15
C ILE A 43 13.52 -2.30 -7.42
N GLU A 44 14.25 -1.30 -6.92
CA GLU A 44 15.48 -1.54 -6.17
C GLU A 44 15.23 -2.28 -4.85
N ALA A 45 14.14 -1.95 -4.15
CA ALA A 45 13.71 -2.70 -2.96
C ALA A 45 13.40 -4.17 -3.31
N LEU A 46 12.69 -4.42 -4.42
CA LEU A 46 12.41 -5.79 -4.87
C LEU A 46 13.70 -6.57 -5.17
N ARG A 47 14.72 -5.95 -5.79
CA ARG A 47 16.01 -6.59 -6.08
C ARG A 47 16.75 -7.07 -4.84
N GLN A 48 16.45 -6.54 -3.65
CA GLN A 48 17.03 -7.04 -2.40
C GLN A 48 16.54 -8.46 -2.04
N HIS A 49 15.42 -8.93 -2.61
CA HIS A 49 14.91 -10.29 -2.46
C HIS A 49 15.66 -11.30 -3.34
N LYS A 50 17.00 -11.33 -3.21
CA LYS A 50 17.92 -12.09 -4.08
C LYS A 50 17.57 -13.57 -4.18
N SER A 51 17.23 -14.21 -3.07
CA SER A 51 16.88 -15.64 -3.05
C SER A 51 15.55 -15.96 -3.74
N GLN A 52 14.63 -15.00 -3.83
CA GLN A 52 13.34 -15.20 -4.51
C GLN A 52 13.42 -14.89 -6.00
N LEU A 53 14.22 -13.89 -6.39
CA LEU A 53 14.34 -13.46 -7.77
C LEU A 53 15.40 -14.26 -8.55
N GLY A 54 16.45 -14.73 -7.89
CA GLY A 54 17.61 -15.30 -8.58
C GLY A 54 18.17 -14.30 -9.59
N ASP A 55 18.28 -14.71 -10.85
CA ASP A 55 18.77 -13.88 -11.96
C ASP A 55 17.66 -13.09 -12.68
N TRP A 56 16.41 -13.18 -12.22
CA TRP A 56 15.30 -12.49 -12.87
C TRP A 56 15.26 -11.00 -12.52
N ASP A 57 15.25 -10.13 -13.54
CA ASP A 57 15.07 -8.68 -13.38
C ASP A 57 13.57 -8.31 -13.34
N PRO A 58 13.05 -7.77 -12.22
CA PRO A 58 11.64 -7.39 -12.11
C PRO A 58 11.27 -6.10 -12.85
N THR A 59 12.25 -5.32 -13.33
CA THR A 59 12.06 -3.93 -13.82
C THR A 59 10.91 -3.79 -14.83
N GLU A 60 11.00 -4.47 -15.97
CA GLU A 60 10.03 -4.32 -17.06
C GLU A 60 8.63 -4.73 -16.63
N ARG A 61 8.53 -5.83 -15.87
CA ARG A 61 7.24 -6.35 -15.40
C ARG A 61 6.58 -5.41 -14.41
N ILE A 62 7.35 -4.84 -13.48
CA ILE A 62 6.85 -3.89 -12.49
C ILE A 62 6.44 -2.57 -13.15
N LYS A 63 7.23 -2.05 -14.10
CA LYS A 63 6.86 -0.83 -14.85
C LYS A 63 5.60 -1.05 -15.69
N MET A 64 5.49 -2.16 -16.40
CA MET A 64 4.31 -2.51 -17.19
C MET A 64 3.04 -2.58 -16.32
N TRP A 65 3.10 -3.28 -15.19
CA TRP A 65 1.93 -3.45 -14.32
C TRP A 65 1.50 -2.16 -13.65
N SER A 66 2.46 -1.40 -13.09
CA SER A 66 2.15 -0.11 -12.48
C SER A 66 1.65 0.90 -13.50
N ALA A 67 2.15 0.90 -14.74
CA ALA A 67 1.63 1.75 -15.81
C ALA A 67 0.22 1.34 -16.26
N THR A 68 -0.05 0.03 -16.35
CA THR A 68 -1.39 -0.49 -16.65
C THR A 68 -2.41 -0.04 -15.60
N THR A 69 -2.00 -0.03 -14.33
CA THR A 69 -2.82 0.48 -13.22
C THR A 69 -2.97 2.00 -13.31
N GLY A 70 -1.88 2.73 -13.51
CA GLY A 70 -1.87 4.20 -13.61
C GLY A 70 -2.76 4.73 -14.72
N LYS A 71 -2.78 4.06 -15.88
CA LYS A 71 -3.65 4.40 -17.01
C LYS A 71 -5.14 4.45 -16.64
N LYS A 72 -5.59 3.69 -15.65
CA LYS A 72 -6.99 3.70 -15.19
C LYS A 72 -7.39 5.00 -14.50
N VAL A 73 -6.42 5.74 -13.96
CA VAL A 73 -6.63 6.94 -13.13
C VAL A 73 -5.83 8.16 -13.57
N GLY A 74 -5.08 8.07 -14.67
CA GLY A 74 -4.33 9.19 -15.25
C GLY A 74 -2.90 9.37 -14.72
N PHE A 75 -2.36 8.39 -13.99
CA PHE A 75 -0.96 8.41 -13.52
C PHE A 75 -0.05 7.65 -14.48
N ALA A 76 1.24 8.00 -14.54
CA ALA A 76 2.20 7.23 -15.34
C ALA A 76 2.48 5.87 -14.70
N HIS A 77 2.52 5.80 -13.36
CA HIS A 77 2.60 4.56 -12.60
C HIS A 77 1.73 4.65 -11.34
N ALA A 78 0.97 3.61 -11.04
CA ALA A 78 0.15 3.59 -9.83
C ALA A 78 0.15 2.22 -9.13
N GLU A 79 -0.05 2.26 -7.82
CA GLU A 79 -0.46 1.11 -7.02
C GLU A 79 -1.95 1.18 -6.70
N SER A 80 -2.60 0.02 -6.72
CA SER A 80 -4.04 -0.10 -6.50
C SER A 80 -4.34 -0.85 -5.21
N TYR A 81 -5.31 -0.31 -4.48
CA TYR A 81 -5.77 -0.83 -3.20
C TYR A 81 -7.29 -0.85 -3.16
N ARG A 82 -7.81 -1.62 -2.21
CA ARG A 82 -9.18 -1.43 -1.73
C ARG A 82 -9.10 -0.80 -0.36
N ARG A 83 -9.74 0.34 -0.17
CA ARG A 83 -9.69 1.08 1.10
C ARG A 83 -10.98 0.89 1.89
N VAL A 84 -10.90 0.15 2.99
CA VAL A 84 -11.99 0.04 3.96
C VAL A 84 -11.82 1.12 5.03
N THR A 85 -12.79 2.02 5.16
CA THR A 85 -12.74 3.15 6.10
C THR A 85 -13.66 2.88 7.28
N LEU A 86 -13.11 2.83 8.51
CA LEU A 86 -13.85 2.64 9.76
C LEU A 86 -14.18 3.97 10.44
N LYS A 87 -13.29 4.95 10.31
CA LYS A 87 -13.49 6.36 10.66
C LYS A 87 -13.01 7.23 9.49
N PRO A 88 -13.69 8.33 9.15
CA PRO A 88 -13.25 9.23 8.08
C PRO A 88 -11.78 9.64 8.29
N VAL A 89 -11.02 9.64 7.20
CA VAL A 89 -9.66 10.19 7.22
C VAL A 89 -9.79 11.69 7.35
N GLU A 90 -9.17 12.29 8.37
CA GLU A 90 -9.00 13.73 8.41
C GLU A 90 -8.19 14.13 7.18
N GLN A 91 -8.80 14.91 6.27
CA GLN A 91 -8.08 15.43 5.12
C GLN A 91 -7.10 16.47 5.64
N ASN A 92 -5.82 16.13 5.67
CA ASN A 92 -4.78 17.14 5.74
C ASN A 92 -4.94 18.00 4.48
N LYS A 93 -5.39 19.24 4.66
CA LYS A 93 -5.34 20.25 3.61
C LYS A 93 -3.86 20.44 3.31
N GLU A 94 -3.36 19.83 2.23
CA GLU A 94 -2.06 20.18 1.68
C GLU A 94 -2.15 21.67 1.30
N GLU A 95 -1.32 22.49 1.96
CA GLU A 95 -1.17 23.91 1.66
C GLU A 95 -0.75 24.07 0.20
N SER A 96 -1.47 24.94 -0.51
CA SER A 96 -1.25 25.30 -1.92
C SER A 96 0.07 26.03 -2.16
#